data_AF-A0A7C1D0T4-F1
#
_entry.id   AF-A0A7C1D0T4-F1
#
_cell.length_a   1.000
_cell.length_b   1.000
_cell.length_c   1.000
_cell.angle_alpha   90.00
_cell.angle_beta   90.00
_cell.angle_gamma   90.00
#
_symmetry.space_group_name_H-M   'P 1'
#
loop_
_entity.id
_entity.type
_entity.pdbx_description
1 polymer ?
#
loop_
_entity_poly.entity_id
_entity_poly.type
_entity_poly.pdbx_seq_one_letter_code
_entity_poly.pdbx_strand_id
1 'polypeptide(L)' 'MSIKLPIYLDYSATTPVDPRVAEKLCACLTPDGLFGNPASRS' A
#
# COMPACT_ATOMS: atom_id res chain seq x y z
N MET A 1 9.82 -8.12 -27.63
CA MET A 1 9.37 -7.56 -26.33
C MET A 1 10.10 -6.25 -26.13
N SER A 2 9.39 -5.17 -25.79
CA SER A 2 10.03 -3.86 -25.52
C SER A 2 10.47 -3.79 -24.06
N ILE A 3 11.70 -3.35 -23.80
CA ILE A 3 12.21 -3.15 -22.43
C ILE A 3 11.60 -1.87 -21.88
N LYS A 4 11.01 -1.92 -20.68
CA LYS A 4 10.57 -0.73 -19.94
C LYS A 4 11.76 -0.14 -19.18
N LEU A 5 12.08 1.11 -19.46
CA LEU A 5 13.14 1.88 -18.80
C LEU A 5 12.53 3.07 -18.04
N PRO A 6 13.14 3.51 -16.92
CA PRO A 6 14.36 2.96 -16.32
C PRO A 6 14.12 1.60 -15.63
N ILE A 7 15.15 0.75 -15.58
CA ILE A 7 15.11 -0.49 -14.79
C ILE A 7 15.28 -0.12 -13.32
N TYR A 8 14.30 -0.45 -12.49
CA TYR A 8 14.39 -0.27 -11.04
C TYR A 8 15.24 -1.39 -10.44
N LEU A 9 16.45 -1.08 -9.94
CA LEU A 9 17.39 -2.04 -9.34
C LEU A 9 17.71 -1.75 -7.87
N ASP A 10 17.02 -0.79 -7.25
CA ASP A 10 17.27 -0.35 -5.88
C ASP A 10 16.27 -0.94 -4.87
N TYR A 11 16.01 -2.25 -4.97
CA TYR A 11 15.04 -2.95 -4.11
C TYR A 11 15.48 -3.03 -2.64
N SER A 12 16.77 -2.85 -2.36
CA SER A 12 17.30 -2.81 -0.99
C SER A 12 17.00 -1.48 -0.28
N ALA A 13 16.87 -0.38 -1.03
CA ALA A 13 16.45 0.89 -0.44
C ALA A 13 14.95 0.88 -0.11
N THR A 14 14.11 0.42 -1.03
CA THR A 14 12.68 0.20 -0.83
C THR A 14 12.09 -0.68 -1.92
N THR A 15 10.84 -1.12 -1.74
CA THR A 15 10.16 -2.01 -2.70
C THR A 15 8.76 -1.48 -3.04
N PRO A 16 8.25 -1.74 -4.27
CA PRO A 16 6.85 -1.49 -4.57
C PRO A 16 5.94 -2.31 -3.64
N VAL A 17 4.87 -1.68 -3.16
CA VAL A 17 3.89 -2.36 -2.32
C VAL A 17 3.22 -3.48 -3.10
N ASP A 18 3.18 -4.70 -2.53
CA ASP A 18 2.44 -5.82 -3.12
C ASP A 18 0.95 -5.42 -3.24
N PRO A 19 0.29 -5.66 -4.39
CA PRO A 19 -1.11 -5.30 -4.58
C PRO A 19 -2.06 -5.80 -3.47
N ARG A 20 -1.78 -6.98 -2.90
CA ARG A 20 -2.58 -7.54 -1.79
C ARG A 20 -2.41 -6.75 -0.50
N VAL A 21 -1.21 -6.21 -0.27
CA VAL A 21 -0.95 -5.31 0.87
C VAL A 21 -1.67 -3.99 0.65
N ALA A 22 -1.61 -3.43 -0.55
CA ALA A 22 -2.32 -2.19 -0.90
C ALA A 22 -3.84 -2.34 -0.70
N GLU A 23 -4.44 -3.45 -1.13
CA GLU A 23 -5.86 -3.75 -0.93
C GLU A 23 -6.25 -3.72 0.56
N LYS A 24 -5.45 -4.37 1.42
CA LYS A 24 -5.70 -4.39 2.87
C LYS A 24 -5.51 -3.04 3.53
N LEU A 25 -4.53 -2.24 3.10
CA LEU A 25 -4.35 -0.87 3.59
C LEU A 25 -5.53 0.02 3.22
N CYS A 26 -6.01 -0.05 1.97
CA CYS A 26 -7.13 0.76 1.50
C CYS A 26 -8.43 0.52 2.27
N ALA A 27 -8.65 -0.70 2.80
CA ALA A 27 -9.81 -1.02 3.63
C ALA A 27 -9.89 -0.24 4.96
N CYS A 28 -8.82 0.44 5.35
CA CYS A 28 -8.72 1.23 6.59
C CYS A 28 -8.74 2.75 6.36
N LEU A 29 -9.00 3.23 5.13
CA LEU A 29 -8.86 4.66 4.80
C LEU A 29 -10.19 5.39 4.54
N THR A 30 -11.24 4.66 4.15
CA THR A 30 -12.51 5.26 3.72
C THR A 30 -13.62 5.14 4.77
N PRO A 31 -14.66 6.00 4.72
CA PRO A 31 -15.79 5.93 5.65
C PRO A 31 -16.54 4.58 5.67
N ASP A 32 -16.59 3.89 4.54
CA ASP A 32 -17.20 2.55 4.43
C ASP A 32 -16.29 1.43 5.00
N GLY A 33 -15.06 1.75 5.38
CA GLY A 33 -14.06 0.84 5.95
C GLY A 33 -13.72 1.13 7.41
N LEU A 34 -12.58 0.61 7.86
CA LEU A 34 -12.09 0.75 9.25
C LEU A 34 -11.19 1.99 9.40
N PHE A 35 -11.77 3.19 9.20
CA PHE A 35 -11.02 4.45 9.23
C PHE A 35 -10.90 5.12 10.61
N GLY A 36 -11.58 4.57 11.62
CA GLY A 36 -11.67 5.17 12.96
C GLY A 36 -10.36 5.14 13.74
N ASN A 37 -10.22 6.04 14.72
CA ASN A 37 -9.08 6.03 15.64
C ASN A 37 -9.19 4.82 16.60
N PRO A 38 -8.19 3.91 16.64
CA PRO A 38 -8.24 2.74 17.51
C PRO A 38 -8.26 3.07 19.01
N ALA A 39 -7.84 4.27 19.41
CA ALA A 39 -7.89 4.71 20.80
C ALA A 39 -9.26 5.27 21.24
N SER A 40 -10.19 5.49 20.30
CA SER A 40 -11.53 5.96 20.60
C SER A 40 -12.35 4.85 21.25
N ARG A 41 -12.57 4.98 22.56
CA ARG A 41 -13.36 4.10 23.42
C ARG A 41 -14.39 4.95 24.17
N SER A 42 -15.64 4.54 24.11
CA SER A 42 -16.81 5.20 24.70
C SER A 42 -17.64 4.19 25.46
#